data_AF-A0A922SNM0-F1
#
_entry.id   AF-A0A922SNM0-F1
#
_cell.length_a   1.000
_cell.length_b   1.000
_cell.length_c   1.000
_cell.angle_alpha   90.00
_cell.angle_beta   90.00
_cell.angle_gamma   90.00
#
_symmetry.space_group_name_H-M   'P 1'
#
loop_
_entity.id
_entity.type
_entity.pdbx_description
1 polymer ?
#
loop_
_entity_poly.entity_id
_entity_poly.type
_entity_poly.pdbx_seq_one_letter_code
_entity_poly.pdbx_strand_id
1 'polypeptide(L)'
;MLAEREAQFYCYKQKSCSPGGSKVCGYDPNRPNLAVFEDLCTLFKANCVKAGRFRLVAQVVCETKMEYEKHDKNQTLQHIQLPINKKSNDTRSTGLKMKLVL
;
A
#
# COMPACT_ATOMS: atom_id res chain seq x y z
N MET A 1 5.02 3.37 23.12
CA MET A 1 3.96 4.01 22.30
C MET A 1 3.25 2.99 21.41
N LEU A 2 2.03 3.26 20.92
CA LEU A 2 1.24 2.31 20.09
C LEU A 2 2.01 1.82 18.84
N ALA A 3 2.70 2.75 18.16
CA ALA A 3 3.50 2.46 16.97
C ALA A 3 4.65 1.46 17.19
N GLU A 4 5.27 1.47 18.36
CA GLU A 4 6.36 0.56 18.70
C GLU A 4 5.85 -0.85 18.93
N ARG A 5 4.67 -0.97 19.57
CA ARG A 5 4.00 -2.25 19.79
C ARG A 5 3.54 -2.86 18.45
N GLU A 6 3.01 -2.04 17.54
CA GLU A 6 2.67 -2.48 16.19
C GLU A 6 3.91 -2.99 15.44
N ALA A 7 5.02 -2.26 15.47
CA ALA A 7 6.26 -2.68 14.84
C ALA A 7 6.78 -4.01 15.42
N GLN A 8 6.76 -4.17 16.75
CA GLN A 8 7.14 -5.43 17.42
C GLN A 8 6.27 -6.61 16.98
N PHE A 9 4.96 -6.41 16.87
CA PHE A 9 4.03 -7.43 16.37
C PHE A 9 4.39 -7.87 14.94
N TYR A 10 4.63 -6.92 14.03
CA TYR A 10 5.00 -7.26 12.66
C TYR A 10 6.38 -7.89 12.55
N CYS A 11 7.35 -7.48 13.38
CA CYS A 11 8.65 -8.14 13.45
C CYS A 11 8.54 -9.59 13.95
N TYR A 12 7.67 -9.86 14.93
CA TYR A 12 7.37 -11.22 15.36
C TYR A 12 6.73 -12.03 14.22
N LYS A 13 5.70 -11.48 13.56
CA LYS A 13 5.03 -12.14 12.43
C LYS A 13 5.98 -12.43 11.28
N GLN A 14 6.89 -11.51 10.96
CA GLN A 14 7.90 -11.69 9.92
C GLN A 14 8.86 -12.85 10.26
N LYS A 15 9.30 -12.97 11.52
CA LYS A 15 10.18 -14.06 11.96
C LYS A 15 9.51 -15.43 11.92
N SER A 16 8.20 -15.48 12.17
CA SER A 16 7.41 -16.72 12.14
C SER A 16 6.78 -17.01 10.76
N CYS A 17 7.07 -16.21 9.74
CA CYS A 17 6.47 -16.32 8.42
C CYS A 17 7.24 -17.30 7.53
N SER A 18 6.53 -18.07 6.71
CA SER A 18 7.12 -18.89 5.65
C SER A 18 7.06 -18.12 4.33
N PRO A 19 8.20 -17.73 3.73
CA PRO A 19 8.23 -17.00 2.46
C PRO A 19 7.55 -17.77 1.32
N GLY A 20 7.06 -17.03 0.33
CA GLY A 20 6.35 -17.56 -0.84
C GLY A 20 4.84 -17.39 -0.77
N GLY A 21 4.17 -17.87 -1.81
CA GLY A 21 2.72 -17.71 -2.02
C GLY A 21 2.38 -16.67 -3.08
N SER A 22 1.13 -16.20 -3.06
CA SER A 22 0.64 -15.18 -4.00
C SER A 22 1.03 -13.77 -3.55
N LYS A 23 1.17 -12.88 -4.53
CA LYS A 23 1.32 -11.44 -4.28
C LYS A 23 0.15 -10.91 -3.46
N VAL A 24 0.43 -9.93 -2.62
CA VAL A 24 -0.57 -9.29 -1.77
C VAL A 24 -0.57 -7.78 -1.95
N CYS A 25 -1.73 -7.17 -1.75
CA CYS A 25 -1.91 -5.73 -1.78
C CYS A 25 -1.95 -5.17 -0.35
N GLY A 26 -1.17 -4.11 -0.10
CA GLY A 26 -1.17 -3.40 1.17
C GLY A 26 -1.48 -1.91 1.01
N TYR A 27 -2.24 -1.36 1.97
CA TYR A 27 -2.58 0.06 2.05
C TYR A 27 -2.02 0.69 3.33
N ASP A 28 -1.24 1.77 3.21
CA ASP A 28 -0.78 2.55 4.36
C ASP A 28 -1.71 3.75 4.59
N PRO A 29 -2.53 3.77 5.66
CA PRO A 29 -3.44 4.90 5.92
C PRO A 29 -2.71 6.17 6.34
N ASN A 30 -1.45 6.08 6.80
CA ASN A 30 -0.68 7.25 7.23
C ASN A 30 0.00 7.95 6.06
N ARG A 31 0.22 7.22 4.97
CA ARG A 31 0.73 7.73 3.69
C ARG A 31 -0.10 7.08 2.61
N PRO A 32 -1.23 7.69 2.18
CA PRO A 32 -2.32 7.02 1.48
C PRO A 32 -1.89 6.44 0.13
N ASN A 33 -1.20 5.30 0.18
CA ASN A 33 -0.57 4.64 -0.94
C ASN A 33 -0.89 3.14 -0.92
N LEU A 34 -0.94 2.59 -2.12
CA LEU A 34 -1.08 1.15 -2.35
C LEU A 34 0.27 0.57 -2.76
N ALA A 35 0.54 -0.63 -2.26
CA ALA A 35 1.77 -1.35 -2.53
C ALA A 35 1.46 -2.82 -2.78
N VAL A 36 2.02 -3.37 -3.87
CA VAL A 36 2.02 -4.81 -4.11
C VAL A 36 3.29 -5.40 -3.54
N PHE A 37 3.14 -6.41 -2.69
CA PHE A 37 4.23 -7.18 -2.10
C PHE A 37 4.30 -8.56 -2.76
N GLU A 38 5.50 -9.14 -2.81
CA GLU A 38 5.72 -10.48 -3.37
C GLU A 38 4.91 -11.55 -2.66
N ASP A 39 4.84 -11.44 -1.33
CA ASP A 39 4.07 -12.29 -0.44
C ASP A 39 3.71 -11.55 0.86
N LEU A 40 2.97 -12.24 1.73
CA LEU A 40 2.57 -11.70 3.03
C LEU A 40 3.76 -11.45 3.96
N CYS A 41 4.83 -12.26 3.88
CA CYS A 41 6.03 -12.09 4.69
C CYS A 41 6.75 -10.78 4.37
N THR A 42 6.75 -10.40 3.11
CA THR A 42 7.37 -9.16 2.61
C THR A 42 6.61 -7.94 3.12
N LEU A 43 5.28 -8.02 3.20
CA LEU A 43 4.46 -6.99 3.86
C LEU A 43 4.82 -6.86 5.34
N PHE A 44 4.90 -7.97 6.08
CA PHE A 44 5.30 -7.95 7.49
C PHE A 44 6.71 -7.38 7.69
N LYS A 45 7.65 -7.74 6.80
CA LYS A 45 9.00 -7.16 6.80
C LYS A 45 8.98 -5.65 6.62
N ALA A 46 8.19 -5.14 5.68
CA ALA A 46 8.05 -3.69 5.45
C ALA A 46 7.53 -2.96 6.69
N ASN A 47 6.52 -3.52 7.36
CA ASN A 47 5.99 -2.95 8.60
C ASN A 47 6.97 -3.05 9.77
N CYS A 48 7.72 -4.16 9.88
CA CYS A 48 8.74 -4.36 10.92
C CYS A 48 9.84 -3.30 10.84
N VAL A 49 10.37 -3.04 9.64
CA VAL A 49 11.43 -2.04 9.42
C VAL A 49 10.90 -0.60 9.33
N LYS A 50 9.61 -0.39 9.63
CA LYS A 50 8.93 0.92 9.57
C LYS A 50 9.01 1.58 8.18
N ALA A 51 9.13 0.79 7.11
CA ALA A 51 9.02 1.29 5.74
C ALA A 51 7.58 1.69 5.38
N GLY A 52 6.60 1.33 6.22
CA GLY A 52 5.23 1.83 6.25
C GLY A 52 4.38 1.16 7.31
N ARG A 53 3.07 1.44 7.28
CA ARG A 53 2.07 0.74 8.11
C ARG A 53 0.99 0.11 7.23
N PHE A 54 1.44 -0.76 6.34
CA PHE A 54 0.59 -1.41 5.36
C PHE A 54 -0.38 -2.37 6.03
N ARG A 55 -1.66 -2.20 5.74
CA ARG A 55 -2.74 -3.13 6.06
C ARG A 55 -3.03 -3.96 4.83
N LEU A 56 -3.17 -5.26 5.00
CA LEU A 56 -3.59 -6.15 3.92
C LEU A 56 -4.97 -5.73 3.41
N VAL A 57 -5.12 -5.59 2.11
CA VAL A 57 -6.39 -5.33 1.42
C VAL A 57 -6.57 -6.32 0.27
N ALA A 58 -7.77 -6.38 -0.31
CA ALA A 58 -8.05 -7.27 -1.42
C ALA A 58 -7.14 -6.96 -2.61
N GLN A 59 -6.60 -8.00 -3.24
CA GLN A 59 -5.65 -7.89 -4.36
C GLN A 59 -6.21 -7.05 -5.52
N VAL A 60 -7.53 -7.18 -5.77
CA VAL A 60 -8.27 -6.40 -6.79
C VAL A 60 -8.10 -4.89 -6.62
N VAL A 61 -7.90 -4.38 -5.40
CA VAL A 61 -7.71 -2.94 -5.15
C VAL A 61 -6.44 -2.43 -5.83
N CYS A 62 -5.33 -3.17 -5.70
CA CYS A 62 -4.08 -2.82 -6.38
C CYS A 62 -4.21 -3.03 -7.91
N GLU A 63 -4.92 -4.07 -8.34
CA GLU A 63 -5.11 -4.38 -9.77
C GLU A 63 -5.91 -3.30 -10.48
N THR A 64 -7.08 -2.93 -9.93
CA THR A 64 -7.93 -1.86 -10.46
C THR A 64 -7.19 -0.52 -10.48
N LYS A 65 -6.42 -0.21 -9.43
CA LYS A 65 -5.60 1.01 -9.38
C LYS A 65 -4.52 0.99 -10.49
N MET A 66 -3.80 -0.12 -10.66
CA MET A 66 -2.81 -0.28 -11.74
C MET A 66 -3.44 -0.20 -13.13
N GLU A 67 -4.62 -0.76 -13.31
CA GLU A 67 -5.37 -0.71 -14.58
C GLU A 67 -5.83 0.71 -14.88
N TYR A 68 -6.45 1.38 -13.90
CA TYR A 68 -6.83 2.78 -13.98
C TYR A 68 -5.63 3.65 -14.38
N GLU A 69 -4.48 3.55 -13.70
CA GLU A 69 -3.26 4.31 -14.03
C GLU A 69 -2.66 4.00 -15.41
N LYS A 70 -2.85 2.79 -15.94
CA LYS A 70 -2.44 2.47 -17.32
C LYS A 70 -3.30 3.21 -18.34
N HIS A 71 -4.60 3.34 -18.06
CA HIS A 71 -5.56 3.99 -18.95
C HIS A 71 -5.59 5.52 -18.79
N ASP A 72 -5.34 6.03 -17.59
CA ASP A 72 -5.41 7.46 -17.24
C ASP A 72 -4.19 8.28 -17.74
N LYS A 73 -3.21 7.63 -18.38
CA LYS A 73 -2.16 8.35 -19.12
C LYS A 73 -2.67 8.99 -20.42
N ASN A 74 -3.87 8.66 -20.89
CA ASN A 74 -4.42 9.14 -22.16
C ASN A 74 -5.88 9.62 -22.09
N GLN A 75 -6.52 9.67 -20.93
CA GLN A 75 -7.93 10.08 -20.83
C GLN A 75 -8.11 11.06 -19.68
N THR A 76 -8.55 12.28 -19.99
CA THR A 76 -9.04 13.20 -18.97
C THR A 76 -10.28 12.58 -18.35
N LEU A 77 -10.17 11.93 -17.20
CA LEU A 77 -11.33 11.39 -16.52
C LEU A 77 -12.31 12.52 -16.24
N GLN A 78 -13.47 12.46 -16.89
CA GLN A 78 -14.63 13.24 -16.47
C GLN A 78 -15.04 12.72 -15.11
N HIS A 79 -14.52 13.38 -14.07
CA HIS A 79 -14.98 13.19 -12.71
C HIS A 79 -16.49 13.46 -12.70
N ILE A 80 -17.30 12.40 -12.58
CA ILE A 80 -18.68 12.56 -12.14
C ILE A 80 -18.56 13.02 -10.68
N GLN A 81 -18.57 14.34 -10.47
CA GLN A 81 -18.59 14.95 -9.15
C GLN A 81 -19.94 14.64 -8.50
N LEU A 82 -20.00 13.57 -7.71
CA LEU A 82 -20.97 13.48 -6.63
C LEU A 82 -20.52 14.45 -5.54
N PRO A 83 -21.36 15.41 -5.12
CA PRO A 83 -20.94 16.46 -4.19
C PRO A 83 -20.61 15.86 -2.82
N ILE A 84 -19.33 15.80 -2.45
CA ILE A 84 -18.87 15.48 -1.10
C ILE A 84 -17.89 16.56 -0.63
N ASN A 85 -18.20 17.12 0.54
CA ASN A 85 -17.50 18.23 1.18
C ASN A 85 -16.08 17.84 1.64
N LYS A 86 -15.04 18.50 1.06
CA LYS A 86 -13.70 18.94 1.57
C LYS A 86 -12.89 18.00 2.52
N LYS A 87 -11.55 17.79 2.44
CA LYS A 87 -10.40 18.61 1.98
C LYS A 87 -9.05 17.82 2.09
N SER A 88 -8.09 18.11 1.18
CA SER A 88 -6.60 18.26 1.39
C SER A 88 -5.71 17.02 1.65
N ASN A 89 -4.43 16.90 1.27
CA ASN A 89 -3.53 17.28 0.13
C ASN A 89 -2.14 16.62 0.41
N ASP A 90 -1.34 16.41 -0.65
CA ASP A 90 0.16 16.43 -0.72
C ASP A 90 1.11 15.20 -0.52
N THR A 91 1.59 14.63 -1.66
CA THR A 91 2.93 14.60 -2.32
C THR A 91 4.30 14.11 -1.70
N ARG A 92 4.96 13.18 -2.45
CA ARG A 92 6.41 12.94 -2.83
C ARG A 92 7.43 12.02 -2.07
N SER A 93 7.90 11.00 -2.83
CA SER A 93 9.28 10.62 -3.26
C SER A 93 10.25 9.64 -2.52
N THR A 94 10.91 8.82 -3.36
CA THR A 94 12.16 8.02 -3.28
C THR A 94 12.28 6.74 -2.42
N GLY A 95 12.46 5.58 -3.10
CA GLY A 95 13.69 4.80 -2.91
C GLY A 95 13.67 3.32 -2.45
N LEU A 96 12.53 2.62 -2.38
CA LEU A 96 12.46 1.15 -2.21
C LEU A 96 12.21 0.50 -3.58
N LYS A 97 12.72 -0.71 -3.86
CA LYS A 97 12.21 -1.53 -4.98
C LYS A 97 10.82 -2.08 -4.61
N MET A 98 9.86 -1.17 -4.59
CA MET A 98 8.42 -1.39 -4.57
C MET A 98 7.88 -0.84 -5.88
N LYS A 99 6.95 -1.55 -6.50
CA LYS A 99 6.13 -0.94 -7.54
C LYS A 99 4.99 -0.23 -6.82
N LEU A 100 5.21 1.05 -6.53
CA LEU A 100 4.15 1.94 -6.07
C LEU A 100 3.12 2.00 -7.20
N VAL A 101 1.86 1.81 -6.85
CA VAL A 101 0.73 2.03 -7.74
C VAL A 101 0.24 3.44 -7.40
N LEU A 102 0.58 4.40 -8.29
CA LEU A 102 0.53 5.85 -8.06
C LEU A 102 -0.83 6.49 -8.37
#